data_AF-A0A5F0K8X7-F1
#
_entry.id   AF-A0A5F0K8X7-F1
#
_cell.length_a   1.000
_cell.length_b   1.000
_cell.length_c   1.000
_cell.angle_alpha   90.00
_cell.angle_beta   90.00
_cell.angle_gamma   90.00
#
_symmetry.space_group_name_H-M   'P 1'
#
loop_
_entity.id
_entity.type
_entity.pdbx_description
1 polymer ?
#
loop_
_entity_poly.entity_id
_entity_poly.type
_entity_poly.pdbx_seq_one_letter_code
_entity_poly.pdbx_strand_id
1 'polypeptide(L)'
;MKKFLCTLWLLISLPFGLVQAAEFKLTGRTSWQLGQLMVNGMPFVLDEQTRFKEGLGEDDLGGTWVELEGVVQETAAGPSRLIREVEPLEEADEMELEGPVAQGRIWGYTTSDDSLAPFEGRWLELECRFDGMRLSQCREED
;
A
#
# COMPACT_ATOMS: atom_id res chain seq x y z
N MET A 1 57.25 -34.26 -8.17
CA MET A 1 56.64 -32.91 -8.29
C MET A 1 55.35 -33.11 -9.10
N LYS A 2 54.12 -32.77 -8.74
CA LYS A 2 53.50 -31.93 -7.70
C LYS A 2 52.16 -32.60 -7.34
N LYS A 3 51.79 -32.57 -6.05
CA LYS A 3 50.52 -33.05 -5.50
C LYS A 3 49.48 -31.92 -5.49
N PHE A 4 48.23 -32.34 -5.30
CA PHE A 4 47.10 -31.69 -4.62
C PHE A 4 45.88 -31.31 -5.46
N LEU A 5 44.78 -32.01 -5.14
CA LEU A 5 43.40 -31.65 -5.35
C LEU A 5 43.10 -30.26 -4.79
N CYS A 6 42.18 -29.54 -5.41
CA CYS A 6 41.46 -28.44 -4.76
C CYS A 6 39.97 -28.55 -5.11
N THR A 7 39.24 -29.23 -4.22
CA THR A 7 37.82 -28.97 -3.94
C THR A 7 37.67 -27.53 -3.46
N LEU A 8 36.77 -26.74 -4.06
CA LEU A 8 35.97 -25.80 -3.28
C LEU A 8 34.66 -25.44 -3.98
N TRP A 9 33.60 -26.03 -3.43
CA TRP A 9 32.25 -25.50 -3.39
C TRP A 9 32.26 -23.99 -3.09
N LEU A 10 31.64 -23.18 -3.94
CA LEU A 10 31.05 -21.91 -3.54
C LEU A 10 29.61 -21.92 -4.01
N LEU A 11 28.77 -22.57 -3.19
CA LEU A 11 27.38 -22.17 -3.04
C LEU A 11 27.41 -20.72 -2.59
N ILE A 12 27.17 -19.80 -3.52
CA ILE A 12 26.85 -18.42 -3.18
C ILE A 12 25.47 -18.48 -2.52
N SER A 13 25.48 -18.58 -1.19
CA SER A 13 24.36 -18.17 -0.35
C SER A 13 24.13 -16.69 -0.64
N LEU A 14 23.19 -16.41 -1.54
CA LEU A 14 22.58 -15.08 -1.60
C LEU A 14 22.06 -14.79 -0.19
N PRO A 15 22.39 -13.62 0.39
CA PRO A 15 21.70 -13.21 1.59
C PRO A 15 20.23 -13.12 1.18
N PHE A 16 19.37 -13.87 1.86
CA PHE A 16 17.96 -13.52 1.92
C PHE A 16 17.94 -12.12 2.51
N GLY A 17 17.97 -11.10 1.64
CA GLY A 17 17.64 -9.75 2.04
C GLY A 17 16.29 -9.87 2.71
N LEU A 18 16.22 -9.47 3.97
CA LEU A 18 14.94 -9.26 4.62
C LEU A 18 14.20 -8.32 3.68
N VAL A 19 13.16 -8.84 3.02
CA VAL A 19 12.22 -8.01 2.27
C VAL A 19 11.65 -7.07 3.32
N GLN A 20 12.14 -5.84 3.34
CA GLN A 20 11.65 -4.81 4.24
C GLN A 20 10.22 -4.53 3.79
N ALA A 21 9.26 -5.02 4.58
CA ALA A 21 7.86 -4.67 4.36
C ALA A 21 7.69 -3.19 4.72
N ALA A 22 7.09 -2.43 3.82
CA ALA A 22 6.77 -1.02 4.07
C ALA A 22 5.33 -0.94 4.59
N GLU A 23 5.13 -0.21 5.69
CA GLU A 23 3.80 0.05 6.23
C GLU A 23 3.07 1.06 5.33
N PHE A 24 1.75 0.92 5.24
CA PHE A 24 0.90 1.86 4.54
C PHE A 24 -0.34 2.18 5.36
N LYS A 25 -0.85 3.38 5.14
CA LYS A 25 -2.16 3.86 5.55
C LYS A 25 -2.89 4.43 4.34
N LEU A 26 -4.17 4.09 4.19
CA LEU A 26 -4.98 4.50 3.05
C LEU A 26 -6.43 4.70 3.48
N THR A 27 -6.89 5.94 3.42
CA THR A 27 -8.32 6.24 3.45
C THR A 27 -8.93 6.08 2.05
N GLY A 28 -10.13 5.51 1.93
CA GLY A 28 -10.82 5.45 0.63
C GLY A 28 -12.07 4.57 0.59
N ARG A 29 -12.84 4.71 -0.52
CA ARG A 29 -14.00 3.85 -0.78
C ARG A 29 -13.55 2.50 -1.33
N THR A 30 -13.98 1.43 -0.68
CA THR A 30 -13.67 0.08 -1.17
C THR A 30 -14.75 -0.45 -2.12
N SER A 31 -14.37 -1.43 -2.95
CA SER A 31 -15.27 -2.17 -3.81
C SER A 31 -14.75 -3.59 -4.02
N TRP A 32 -15.62 -4.49 -4.45
CA TRP A 32 -15.24 -5.87 -4.79
C TRP A 32 -15.15 -6.04 -6.30
N GLN A 33 -14.02 -6.51 -6.81
CA GLN A 33 -13.84 -6.87 -8.21
C GLN A 33 -13.18 -8.24 -8.33
N LEU A 34 -13.88 -9.20 -8.96
CA LEU A 34 -13.38 -10.57 -9.17
C LEU A 34 -12.88 -11.25 -7.87
N GLY A 35 -13.53 -10.96 -6.74
CA GLY A 35 -13.15 -11.49 -5.42
C GLY A 35 -11.96 -10.81 -4.77
N GLN A 36 -11.47 -9.69 -5.32
CA GLN A 36 -10.43 -8.86 -4.71
C GLN A 36 -11.05 -7.57 -4.17
N LEU A 37 -10.59 -7.16 -2.99
CA LEU A 37 -10.91 -5.86 -2.43
C LEU A 37 -10.11 -4.81 -3.20
N MET A 38 -10.81 -3.78 -3.67
CA MET A 38 -10.25 -2.71 -4.48
C MET A 38 -10.43 -1.38 -3.77
N VAL A 39 -9.39 -0.55 -3.75
CA VAL A 39 -9.51 0.88 -3.46
C VAL A 39 -8.92 1.64 -4.64
N ASN A 40 -9.73 2.53 -5.23
CA ASN A 40 -9.35 3.35 -6.38
C ASN A 40 -8.63 2.59 -7.52
N GLY A 41 -9.15 1.40 -7.87
CA GLY A 41 -8.62 0.56 -8.94
C GLY A 41 -7.37 -0.25 -8.57
N MET A 42 -6.93 -0.21 -7.31
CA MET A 42 -5.79 -1.00 -6.82
C MET A 42 -6.25 -2.16 -5.94
N PRO A 43 -5.70 -3.38 -6.12
CA PRO A 43 -6.08 -4.54 -5.33
C PRO A 43 -5.35 -4.58 -3.98
N PHE A 44 -6.10 -4.97 -2.95
CA PHE A 44 -5.66 -5.21 -1.59
C PHE A 44 -6.07 -6.61 -1.13
N VAL A 45 -5.28 -7.18 -0.22
CA VAL A 45 -5.43 -8.56 0.22
C VAL A 45 -5.82 -8.58 1.70
N LEU A 46 -6.95 -9.21 1.97
CA LEU A 46 -7.36 -9.63 3.31
C LEU A 46 -6.82 -11.02 3.58
N ASP A 47 -6.43 -11.27 4.83
CA ASP A 47 -6.04 -12.60 5.30
C ASP A 47 -6.56 -12.85 6.72
N GLU A 48 -6.25 -14.01 7.29
CA GLU A 48 -6.67 -14.38 8.65
C GLU A 48 -6.13 -13.44 9.74
N GLN A 49 -5.17 -12.56 9.41
CA GLN A 49 -4.59 -11.58 10.33
C GLN A 49 -5.23 -10.20 10.22
N THR A 50 -6.12 -9.98 9.25
CA THR A 50 -6.83 -8.70 9.12
C THR A 50 -7.80 -8.52 10.28
N ARG A 51 -7.67 -7.40 11.00
CA ARG A 51 -8.59 -7.00 12.07
C ARG A 51 -9.59 -5.98 11.54
N PHE A 52 -10.86 -6.18 11.86
CA PHE A 52 -11.93 -5.23 11.56
C PHE A 52 -12.36 -4.52 12.85
N LYS A 53 -12.53 -3.20 12.79
CA LYS A 53 -12.94 -2.36 13.92
C LYS A 53 -14.40 -1.95 13.84
N GLU A 54 -14.94 -1.45 14.96
CA GLU A 54 -16.29 -0.85 15.05
C GLU A 54 -17.44 -1.73 14.51
N GLY A 55 -17.32 -3.05 14.65
CA GLY A 55 -18.34 -4.00 14.22
C GLY A 55 -18.42 -4.21 12.70
N LEU A 56 -17.49 -3.64 11.93
CA LEU A 56 -17.32 -3.88 10.50
C LEU A 56 -16.92 -5.36 10.26
N GLY A 57 -17.46 -5.96 9.21
CA GLY A 57 -17.01 -7.25 8.67
C GLY A 57 -16.59 -7.15 7.20
N GLU A 58 -16.06 -8.26 6.66
CA GLU A 58 -15.64 -8.34 5.25
C GLU A 58 -16.81 -8.10 4.28
N ASP A 59 -17.99 -8.63 4.59
CA ASP A 59 -19.20 -8.46 3.78
C ASP A 59 -19.68 -6.99 3.70
N ASP A 60 -19.28 -6.16 4.67
CA ASP A 60 -19.66 -4.75 4.75
C ASP A 60 -18.75 -3.84 3.93
N LEU A 61 -17.62 -4.33 3.40
CA LEU A 61 -16.62 -3.47 2.77
C LEU A 61 -17.13 -2.83 1.48
N GLY A 62 -17.92 -3.55 0.68
CA GLY A 62 -18.35 -3.10 -0.64
C GLY A 62 -19.11 -1.77 -0.62
N GLY A 63 -18.47 -0.70 -1.10
CA GLY A 63 -19.03 0.66 -1.12
C GLY A 63 -18.78 1.48 0.15
N THR A 64 -18.17 0.89 1.17
CA THR A 64 -17.87 1.54 2.45
C THR A 64 -16.60 2.37 2.35
N TRP A 65 -16.63 3.55 2.97
CA TRP A 65 -15.48 4.41 3.17
C TRP A 65 -14.74 3.96 4.43
N VAL A 66 -13.44 3.65 4.30
CA VAL A 66 -12.64 3.07 5.37
C VAL A 66 -11.26 3.70 5.42
N GLU A 67 -10.61 3.56 6.56
CA GLU A 67 -9.15 3.58 6.67
C GLU A 67 -8.63 2.13 6.62
N LEU A 68 -7.59 1.92 5.83
CA LEU A 68 -6.84 0.67 5.73
C LEU A 68 -5.41 0.90 6.22
N GLU A 69 -4.99 0.10 7.19
CA GLU A 69 -3.57 -0.01 7.54
C GLU A 69 -3.05 -1.38 7.15
N GLY A 70 -1.80 -1.43 6.71
CA GLY A 70 -1.20 -2.70 6.32
C GLY A 70 0.26 -2.61 5.94
N VAL A 71 0.71 -3.66 5.24
CA VAL A 71 2.09 -3.76 4.78
C VAL A 71 2.15 -4.13 3.30
N VAL A 72 3.12 -3.55 2.60
CA VAL A 72 3.49 -3.97 1.25
C VAL A 72 4.63 -4.98 1.32
N GLN A 73 4.40 -6.16 0.75
CA GLN A 73 5.38 -7.24 0.67
C GLN A 73 5.72 -7.55 -0.79
N GLU A 74 7.02 -7.57 -1.10
CA GLU A 74 7.48 -8.02 -2.41
C GLU A 74 7.29 -9.52 -2.57
N THR A 75 6.60 -9.93 -3.64
CA THR A 75 6.39 -11.34 -3.99
C THR A 75 6.96 -11.63 -5.38
N ALA A 76 7.04 -12.90 -5.77
CA ALA A 76 7.43 -13.29 -7.12
C ALA A 76 6.49 -12.73 -8.22
N ALA A 77 5.26 -12.34 -7.86
CA ALA A 77 4.27 -11.76 -8.76
C ALA A 77 4.22 -10.22 -8.70
N GLY A 78 5.09 -9.58 -7.92
CA GLY A 78 5.08 -8.15 -7.64
C GLY A 78 4.61 -7.80 -6.21
N PRO A 79 4.41 -6.52 -5.90
CA PRO A 79 4.05 -6.07 -4.56
C PRO A 79 2.62 -6.51 -4.18
N SER A 80 2.51 -7.15 -3.03
CA SER A 80 1.25 -7.54 -2.38
C SER A 80 0.94 -6.56 -1.24
N ARG A 81 -0.28 -6.01 -1.22
CA ARG A 81 -0.74 -5.04 -0.21
C ARG A 81 -1.61 -5.78 0.80
N LEU A 82 -0.99 -6.30 1.86
CA LEU A 82 -1.69 -7.06 2.89
C LEU A 82 -2.30 -6.09 3.91
N ILE A 83 -3.61 -6.15 4.09
CA ILE A 83 -4.32 -5.36 5.08
C ILE A 83 -4.16 -6.01 6.46
N ARG A 84 -3.88 -5.19 7.46
CA ARG A 84 -3.75 -5.61 8.87
C ARG A 84 -4.88 -5.05 9.72
N GLU A 85 -5.40 -3.87 9.36
CA GLU A 85 -6.53 -3.27 10.04
C GLU A 85 -7.47 -2.56 9.04
N VAL A 86 -8.77 -2.64 9.32
CA VAL A 86 -9.83 -1.91 8.62
C VAL A 86 -10.72 -1.24 9.64
N GLU A 87 -10.87 0.07 9.50
CA GLU A 87 -11.77 0.88 10.33
C GLU A 87 -12.76 1.65 9.44
N PRO A 88 -14.08 1.60 9.71
CA PRO A 88 -15.03 2.42 8.98
C PRO A 88 -14.86 3.90 9.36
N LEU A 89 -14.88 4.78 8.37
CA LEU A 89 -14.83 6.22 8.57
C LEU A 89 -16.00 6.93 7.88
N GLU A 90 -16.35 8.12 8.36
CA GLU A 90 -17.17 9.05 7.58
C GLU A 90 -16.31 9.64 6.45
N GLU A 91 -16.89 9.78 5.26
CA GLU A 91 -16.18 10.39 4.13
C GLU A 91 -15.98 11.89 4.38
N ALA A 92 -14.72 12.32 4.31
CA ALA A 92 -14.31 13.71 4.52
C ALA A 92 -13.75 14.33 3.23
N ASP A 93 -13.63 15.66 3.23
CA ASP A 93 -12.98 16.44 2.17
C ASP A 93 -11.45 16.47 2.31
N GLU A 94 -10.92 15.71 3.26
CA GLU A 94 -9.51 15.53 3.57
C GLU A 94 -9.21 14.03 3.67
N MET A 95 -8.05 13.62 3.18
CA MET A 95 -7.60 12.24 3.15
C MET A 95 -6.15 12.16 3.61
N GLU A 96 -5.90 11.27 4.55
CA GLU A 96 -4.57 10.87 4.98
C GLU A 96 -4.15 9.59 4.22
N LEU A 97 -2.94 9.63 3.66
CA LEU A 97 -2.41 8.63 2.75
C LEU A 97 -0.91 8.44 3.01
N GLU A 98 -0.50 7.25 3.46
CA GLU A 98 0.91 6.88 3.56
C GLU A 98 1.25 5.85 2.49
N GLY A 99 2.21 6.17 1.62
CA GLY A 99 2.61 5.25 0.57
C GLY A 99 3.53 5.85 -0.48
N PRO A 100 3.78 5.09 -1.58
CA PRO A 100 4.63 5.53 -2.65
C PRO A 100 3.90 6.53 -3.56
N VAL A 101 4.55 7.65 -3.84
CA VAL A 101 4.14 8.57 -4.91
C VAL A 101 4.88 8.17 -6.19
N ALA A 102 4.13 7.76 -7.20
CA ALA A 102 4.68 7.37 -8.49
C ALA A 102 3.74 7.74 -9.64
N GLN A 103 4.32 8.30 -10.71
CA GLN A 103 3.63 8.73 -11.92
C GLN A 103 2.49 9.72 -11.63
N GLY A 104 2.72 10.67 -10.71
CA GLY A 104 1.72 11.65 -10.28
C GLY A 104 0.54 11.02 -9.54
N ARG A 105 0.74 9.86 -8.90
CA ARG A 105 -0.29 9.13 -8.16
C ARG A 105 0.19 8.66 -6.81
N ILE A 106 -0.73 8.58 -5.86
CA ILE A 106 -0.58 7.83 -4.60
C ILE A 106 -1.80 6.91 -4.47
N TRP A 107 -1.57 5.61 -4.23
CA TRP A 107 -2.62 4.59 -4.17
C TRP A 107 -3.66 4.62 -5.32
N GLY A 108 -3.25 5.01 -6.52
CA GLY A 108 -4.13 5.16 -7.69
C GLY A 108 -4.76 6.55 -7.86
N TYR A 109 -4.80 7.35 -6.80
CA TYR A 109 -5.36 8.70 -6.81
C TYR A 109 -4.47 9.67 -7.56
N THR A 110 -5.08 10.48 -8.43
CA THR A 110 -4.41 11.57 -9.15
C THR A 110 -4.75 12.91 -8.52
N THR A 111 -3.93 13.92 -8.73
CA THR A 111 -4.24 15.30 -8.34
C THR A 111 -4.94 16.08 -9.44
N SER A 112 -5.60 17.17 -9.03
CA SER A 112 -6.19 18.17 -9.94
C SER A 112 -5.30 19.41 -10.16
N ASP A 113 -4.24 19.56 -9.35
CA ASP A 113 -3.39 20.75 -9.23
C ASP A 113 -1.88 20.43 -9.19
N ASP A 114 -1.50 19.20 -9.58
CA ASP A 114 -0.12 18.71 -9.55
C ASP A 114 0.55 18.73 -8.15
N SER A 115 -0.22 18.79 -7.05
CA SER A 115 0.33 18.86 -5.68
C SER A 115 1.18 17.66 -5.26
N LEU A 116 1.15 16.54 -5.99
CA LEU A 116 2.00 15.38 -5.76
C LEU A 116 3.39 15.48 -6.40
N ALA A 117 3.61 16.39 -7.35
CA ALA A 117 4.86 16.48 -8.10
C ALA A 117 6.13 16.64 -7.22
N PRO A 118 6.11 17.39 -6.11
CA PRO A 118 7.28 17.50 -5.22
C PRO A 118 7.65 16.19 -4.51
N PHE A 119 6.74 15.22 -4.49
CA PHE A 119 6.88 13.98 -3.73
C PHE A 119 7.20 12.75 -4.60
N GLU A 120 7.31 12.94 -5.92
CA GLU A 120 7.53 11.86 -6.88
C GLU A 120 8.75 10.97 -6.53
N GLY A 121 8.53 9.65 -6.52
CA GLY A 121 9.55 8.64 -6.20
C GLY A 121 9.82 8.44 -4.71
N ARG A 122 9.08 9.13 -3.82
CA ARG A 122 9.22 9.02 -2.36
C ARG A 122 8.10 8.15 -1.77
N TRP A 123 8.40 7.57 -0.60
CA TRP A 123 7.43 6.95 0.30
C TRP A 123 7.27 7.88 1.51
N LEU A 124 6.05 8.35 1.78
CA LEU A 124 5.77 9.32 2.84
C LEU A 124 4.28 9.31 3.19
N GLU A 125 3.97 9.94 4.32
CA GLU A 125 2.62 10.28 4.75
C GLU A 125 2.21 11.65 4.19
N LEU A 126 1.01 11.72 3.65
CA LEU A 126 0.44 12.89 3.01
C LEU A 126 -0.98 13.15 3.51
N GLU A 127 -1.23 14.41 3.84
CA GLU A 127 -2.58 14.94 4.00
C GLU A 127 -2.97 15.67 2.70
N CYS A 128 -4.12 15.31 2.12
CA CYS A 128 -4.60 15.88 0.85
C CYS A 128 -6.08 16.27 0.94
N ARG A 129 -6.49 17.32 0.22
CA ARG A 129 -7.90 17.60 -0.04
C ARG A 129 -8.47 16.62 -1.07
N PHE A 130 -9.70 16.17 -0.87
CA PHE A 130 -10.40 15.23 -1.75
C PHE A 130 -11.74 15.79 -2.24
N ASP A 131 -11.95 15.77 -3.56
CA ASP A 131 -13.17 16.28 -4.20
C ASP A 131 -14.23 15.19 -4.51
N GLY A 132 -14.01 13.96 -4.02
CA GLY A 132 -14.81 12.78 -4.38
C GLY A 132 -14.20 11.94 -5.51
N MET A 133 -13.21 12.48 -6.24
CA MET A 133 -12.54 11.79 -7.36
C MET A 133 -11.03 11.97 -7.40
N ARG A 134 -10.53 13.17 -7.10
CA ARG A 134 -9.13 13.57 -7.22
C ARG A 134 -8.65 14.27 -5.96
N LEU A 135 -7.35 14.21 -5.76
CA LEU A 135 -6.65 14.91 -4.70
C LEU A 135 -6.31 16.35 -5.12
N SER A 136 -6.04 17.20 -4.14
CA SER A 136 -5.43 18.52 -4.32
C SER A 136 -4.76 18.94 -3.02
N GLN A 137 -3.93 19.97 -3.08
CA GLN A 137 -3.31 20.59 -1.89
C GLN A 137 -2.57 19.57 -1.00
N CYS A 138 -1.99 18.52 -1.59
CA CYS A 138 -1.25 17.51 -0.85
C CYS A 138 -0.01 18.10 -0.17
N ARG A 139 0.19 17.74 1.10
CA ARG A 139 1.31 18.16 1.94
C ARG A 139 1.83 16.98 2.75
N GLU A 140 3.14 16.94 2.97
CA GLU A 140 3.76 16.00 3.90
C GLU A 140 3.28 16.29 5.32
N GLU A 141 2.88 15.24 6.03
CA GLU A 141 2.55 15.31 7.45
C GLU A 141 3.87 15.23 8.27
N ASP A 142 4.03 16.09 9.28
CA ASP A 142 5.27 16.26 10.08
C ASP A 142 5.40 15.26 11.24
#